data_AF-A0A803W7K8-F1
#
_entry.id   AF-A0A803W7K8-F1
#
_cell.length_a   1.000
_cell.length_b   1.000
_cell.length_c   1.000
_cell.angle_alpha   90.00
_cell.angle_beta   90.00
_cell.angle_gamma   90.00
#
_symmetry.space_group_name_H-M   'P 1'
#
loop_
_entity.id
_entity.type
_entity.pdbx_description
1 polymer ?
#
loop_
_entity_poly.entity_id
_entity_poly.type
_entity_poly.pdbx_seq_one_letter_code
_entity_poly.pdbx_strand_id
1 'polypeptide(L)'
;MLPSQSLLPAVVFALAALQALASDTFLAAVYEHAVILPRPSAQPVPASDALALMDRNMDVLEGAVKEAARQGAHIIVTPEDGIYGWRFTRESIYPYLEDIPDPVVNWIPCTDPSSSSH
;
A
#
# COMPACT_ATOMS: atom_id res chain seq x y z
N MET A 1 -21.14 50.05 -15.11
CA MET A 1 -19.92 49.27 -15.32
C MET A 1 -20.31 47.80 -15.26
N LEU A 2 -20.34 47.10 -16.40
CA LEU A 2 -20.63 45.66 -16.42
C LEU A 2 -19.44 44.92 -15.79
N PRO A 3 -19.64 43.99 -14.85
CA PRO A 3 -18.56 43.15 -14.37
C PRO A 3 -18.01 42.34 -15.55
N SER A 4 -16.68 42.26 -15.64
CA SER A 4 -15.96 41.52 -16.68
C SER A 4 -16.47 40.07 -16.77
N GLN A 5 -16.91 39.64 -17.95
CA GLN A 5 -17.46 38.29 -18.21
C GLN A 5 -16.49 37.14 -17.83
N SER A 6 -15.21 37.44 -17.61
CA SER A 6 -14.16 36.48 -17.23
C SER A 6 -14.07 36.15 -15.73
N LEU A 7 -14.77 36.87 -14.83
CA LEU A 7 -14.73 36.56 -13.39
C LEU A 7 -15.61 35.37 -12.99
N LEU A 8 -16.78 35.22 -13.60
CA LEU A 8 -17.74 34.17 -13.26
C LEU A 8 -17.18 32.74 -13.48
N PRO A 9 -16.54 32.42 -14.62
CA PRO A 9 -15.96 31.09 -14.84
C PRO A 9 -14.83 30.78 -13.85
N ALA A 10 -13.99 31.78 -13.53
CA ALA A 10 -12.89 31.62 -12.59
C ALA A 10 -13.38 31.33 -11.16
N VAL A 11 -14.44 32.02 -10.73
CA VAL A 11 -15.08 31.77 -9.42
C VAL A 11 -15.74 30.40 -9.38
N VAL A 12 -16.45 29.99 -10.43
CA VAL A 12 -17.06 28.65 -10.51
C VAL A 12 -15.99 27.56 -10.48
N PHE A 13 -14.89 27.75 -11.21
CA PHE A 13 -13.76 26.81 -11.21
C PHE A 13 -13.09 26.72 -9.82
N ALA A 14 -12.87 27.87 -9.16
CA ALA A 14 -12.32 27.91 -7.82
C ALA A 14 -13.24 27.22 -6.80
N LEU A 15 -14.56 27.43 -6.88
CA LEU A 15 -15.53 26.77 -6.00
C LEU A 15 -15.57 25.25 -6.22
N ALA A 16 -15.55 24.81 -7.48
CA ALA A 16 -15.52 23.39 -7.82
C ALA A 16 -14.22 22.73 -7.33
N ALA A 17 -13.08 23.41 -7.46
CA ALA A 17 -11.82 22.96 -6.90
C ALA A 17 -11.87 22.85 -5.37
N LEU A 18 -12.44 23.86 -4.69
CA LEU A 18 -12.61 23.86 -3.24
C LEU A 18 -13.52 22.72 -2.75
N GLN A 19 -14.62 22.45 -3.46
CA GLN A 19 -15.52 21.34 -3.16
C GLN A 19 -14.84 19.97 -3.39
N ALA A 20 -13.99 19.85 -4.41
CA ALA A 20 -13.18 18.64 -4.61
C ALA A 20 -12.11 18.45 -3.51
N LEU A 21 -11.56 19.55 -2.98
CA LEU A 21 -10.58 19.54 -1.88
C LEU A 21 -11.21 19.26 -0.50
N ALA A 22 -12.52 19.48 -0.35
CA ALA A 22 -13.26 19.32 0.91
C ALA A 22 -14.32 18.22 0.82
N SER A 23 -13.98 17.08 0.22
CA SER A 23 -14.90 15.94 0.15
C SER A 23 -15.00 15.25 1.51
N ASP A 24 -16.21 15.20 2.08
CA ASP A 24 -16.54 14.42 3.29
C ASP A 24 -16.64 12.90 3.01
N THR A 25 -16.41 12.48 1.76
CA THR A 25 -16.52 11.09 1.31
C THR A 25 -15.21 10.62 0.68
N PHE A 26 -14.93 9.33 0.81
CA PHE A 26 -13.80 8.67 0.15
C PHE A 26 -14.23 7.31 -0.39
N LEU A 27 -13.57 6.87 -1.46
CA LEU A 27 -13.74 5.53 -2.01
C LEU A 27 -12.71 4.59 -1.39
N ALA A 28 -13.18 3.52 -0.76
CA ALA A 28 -12.35 2.44 -0.22
C ALA A 28 -12.35 1.23 -1.16
N ALA A 29 -11.25 0.49 -1.17
CA ALA A 29 -11.13 -0.80 -1.83
C ALA A 29 -10.66 -1.87 -0.84
N VAL A 30 -11.03 -3.12 -1.11
CA VAL A 30 -10.52 -4.30 -0.41
C VAL A 30 -10.17 -5.35 -1.46
N TYR A 31 -9.11 -6.12 -1.23
CA TYR A 31 -8.72 -7.21 -2.12
C TYR A 31 -8.67 -8.53 -1.36
N GLU A 32 -9.47 -9.50 -1.80
CA GLU A 32 -9.37 -10.88 -1.32
C GLU A 32 -8.26 -11.59 -2.12
N HIS A 33 -7.19 -11.99 -1.42
CA HIS A 33 -5.99 -12.54 -2.05
C HIS A 33 -5.93 -14.06 -1.96
N ALA A 34 -5.73 -14.70 -3.10
CA ALA A 34 -5.40 -16.12 -3.18
C ALA A 34 -3.89 -16.30 -2.91
N VAL A 35 -3.51 -16.28 -1.63
CA VAL A 35 -2.12 -16.25 -1.17
C VAL A 35 -1.28 -17.40 -1.77
N ILE A 36 -0.12 -17.05 -2.34
CA ILE A 36 0.91 -18.01 -2.74
C ILE A 36 1.63 -18.46 -1.46
N LEU A 37 1.29 -19.66 -0.99
CA LEU A 37 1.82 -20.19 0.27
C LEU A 37 3.26 -20.72 0.14
N PRO A 38 4.06 -20.63 1.22
CA PRO A 38 5.36 -21.30 1.29
C PRO A 38 5.17 -22.82 1.23
N ARG A 39 6.19 -23.51 0.72
CA ARG A 39 6.26 -24.97 0.87
C ARG A 39 6.44 -25.29 2.36
N PRO A 40 5.63 -26.21 2.94
CA PRO A 40 5.82 -26.63 4.32
C PRO A 40 7.25 -27.13 4.54
N SER A 41 7.94 -26.53 5.51
CA SER A 41 9.29 -26.90 5.90
C SER A 41 9.42 -26.85 7.42
N ALA A 42 10.09 -27.85 8.00
CA ALA A 42 10.44 -27.86 9.41
C ALA A 42 11.68 -27.01 9.72
N GLN A 43 12.46 -26.66 8.69
CA GLN A 43 13.68 -25.86 8.82
C GLN A 43 13.47 -24.46 8.21
N PRO A 44 14.09 -23.40 8.77
CA PRO A 44 14.07 -22.07 8.18
C PRO A 44 14.65 -22.09 6.77
N VAL A 45 14.00 -21.36 5.86
CA VAL A 45 14.52 -21.14 4.51
C VAL A 45 15.59 -20.04 4.52
N PRO A 46 16.46 -19.94 3.51
CA PRO A 46 17.29 -18.77 3.31
C PRO A 46 16.44 -17.49 3.20
N ALA A 47 16.94 -16.37 3.74
CA ALA A 47 16.23 -15.08 3.66
C ALA A 47 15.92 -14.66 2.21
N SER A 48 16.80 -14.98 1.26
CA SER A 48 16.56 -14.75 -0.17
C SER A 48 15.33 -15.49 -0.71
N ASP A 49 15.09 -16.70 -0.22
CA ASP A 49 13.97 -17.54 -0.67
C ASP A 49 12.66 -17.06 -0.04
N ALA A 50 12.72 -16.60 1.21
CA ALA A 50 11.61 -15.95 1.89
C ALA A 50 11.20 -14.65 1.16
N LEU A 51 12.18 -13.78 0.87
CA LEU A 51 11.97 -12.54 0.12
C LEU A 51 11.36 -12.83 -1.27
N ALA A 52 11.93 -13.80 -2.01
CA ALA A 52 11.41 -14.17 -3.32
C ALA A 52 9.96 -14.73 -3.29
N LEU A 53 9.52 -15.32 -2.17
CA LEU A 53 8.11 -15.70 -1.99
C LEU A 53 7.24 -14.47 -1.73
N MET A 54 7.67 -13.57 -0.85
CA MET A 54 6.95 -12.34 -0.54
C MET A 54 6.79 -11.47 -1.77
N ASP A 55 7.84 -11.32 -2.58
CA ASP A 55 7.82 -10.58 -3.84
C ASP A 55 6.74 -11.10 -4.80
N ARG A 56 6.58 -12.43 -4.94
CA ARG A 56 5.53 -13.00 -5.79
C ARG A 56 4.11 -12.68 -5.30
N ASN A 57 3.91 -12.62 -3.98
CA ASN A 57 2.63 -12.17 -3.44
C ASN A 57 2.45 -10.65 -3.66
N MET A 58 3.52 -9.88 -3.46
CA MET A 58 3.53 -8.43 -3.71
C MET A 58 3.22 -8.09 -5.18
N ASP A 59 3.69 -8.87 -6.15
CA ASP A 59 3.37 -8.69 -7.57
C ASP A 59 1.85 -8.76 -7.83
N VAL A 60 1.14 -9.69 -7.18
CA VAL A 60 -0.32 -9.81 -7.29
C VAL A 60 -1.02 -8.62 -6.62
N LEU A 61 -0.57 -8.27 -5.40
CA LEU A 61 -1.12 -7.14 -4.65
C LEU A 61 -0.88 -5.80 -5.37
N GLU A 62 0.27 -5.62 -6.03
CA GLU A 62 0.58 -4.45 -6.84
C GLU A 62 -0.46 -4.26 -7.95
N GLY A 63 -0.88 -5.34 -8.61
CA GLY A 63 -1.96 -5.32 -9.60
C GLY A 63 -3.28 -4.80 -9.00
N ALA A 64 -3.66 -5.29 -7.82
CA ALA A 64 -4.86 -4.84 -7.11
C ALA A 64 -4.78 -3.37 -6.68
N VAL A 65 -3.63 -2.93 -6.16
CA VAL A 65 -3.37 -1.54 -5.75
C VAL A 65 -3.45 -0.60 -6.95
N LYS A 66 -2.80 -0.94 -8.07
CA LYS A 66 -2.85 -0.14 -9.31
C LYS A 66 -4.27 -0.01 -9.85
N GLU A 67 -5.03 -1.11 -9.83
CA GLU A 67 -6.41 -1.11 -10.31
C GLU A 67 -7.35 -0.31 -9.41
N ALA A 68 -7.22 -0.43 -8.09
CA ALA A 68 -7.97 0.38 -7.14
C ALA A 68 -7.67 1.88 -7.30
N ALA A 69 -6.39 2.24 -7.44
CA ALA A 69 -5.99 3.62 -7.72
C ALA A 69 -6.58 4.14 -9.05
N ARG A 70 -6.57 3.31 -10.11
CA ARG A 70 -7.18 3.64 -11.41
C ARG A 70 -8.68 3.91 -11.30
N GLN A 71 -9.37 3.26 -10.36
CA GLN A 71 -10.79 3.47 -10.07
C GLN A 71 -11.06 4.64 -9.11
N GLY A 72 -10.03 5.34 -8.63
CA GLY A 72 -10.16 6.48 -7.72
C GLY A 72 -10.29 6.09 -6.24
N ALA A 73 -9.89 4.88 -5.86
CA ALA A 73 -9.82 4.50 -4.45
C ALA A 73 -8.77 5.36 -3.73
N HIS A 74 -9.15 5.86 -2.55
CA HIS A 74 -8.30 6.67 -1.68
C HIS A 74 -7.50 5.80 -0.71
N ILE A 75 -8.01 4.59 -0.43
CA ILE A 75 -7.37 3.58 0.41
C ILE A 75 -7.74 2.19 -0.11
N ILE A 76 -6.80 1.25 -0.03
CA ILE A 76 -7.01 -0.17 -0.27
C ILE A 76 -6.50 -0.97 0.93
N VAL A 77 -7.24 -2.00 1.34
CA VAL A 77 -6.82 -2.95 2.38
C VAL A 77 -6.54 -4.31 1.75
N THR A 78 -5.41 -4.90 2.11
CA THR A 78 -4.99 -6.26 1.77
C THR A 78 -5.14 -7.18 3.00
N PRO A 79 -5.25 -8.51 2.83
CA PRO A 79 -5.55 -9.41 3.94
C PRO A 79 -4.34 -9.64 4.86
N GLU A 80 -4.63 -10.06 6.09
CA GLU A 80 -3.67 -10.64 7.01
C GLU A 80 -2.94 -11.83 6.35
N ASP A 81 -1.66 -12.02 6.69
CA ASP A 81 -0.79 -13.06 6.14
C ASP A 81 -0.70 -13.08 4.60
N GLY A 82 -1.11 -12.01 3.91
CA GLY A 82 -1.21 -11.94 2.46
C GLY A 82 0.13 -12.03 1.70
N ILE A 83 1.25 -11.82 2.39
CA ILE A 83 2.59 -11.81 1.77
C ILE A 83 3.40 -13.09 2.04
N TYR A 84 3.14 -13.78 3.16
CA TYR A 84 3.93 -14.94 3.60
C TYR A 84 3.11 -16.16 4.07
N GLY A 85 1.79 -16.04 4.28
CA GLY A 85 0.90 -17.13 4.72
C GLY A 85 0.94 -17.45 6.23
N TRP A 86 0.33 -18.55 6.65
CA TRP A 86 0.03 -18.81 8.08
C TRP A 86 0.63 -20.12 8.64
N ARG A 87 1.66 -20.68 7.99
CA ARG A 87 2.19 -22.02 8.31
C ARG A 87 3.61 -21.97 8.88
N PHE A 88 3.76 -21.46 10.10
CA PHE A 88 5.09 -21.26 10.70
C PHE A 88 5.21 -21.68 12.17
N THR A 89 6.40 -22.14 12.55
CA THR A 89 6.98 -22.03 13.90
C THR A 89 7.78 -20.73 14.04
N ARG A 90 8.21 -20.42 15.27
CA ARG A 90 9.05 -19.26 15.58
C ARG A 90 10.36 -19.22 14.77
N GLU A 91 10.97 -20.38 14.53
CA GLU A 91 12.21 -20.49 13.77
C GLU A 91 11.94 -20.33 12.27
N SER A 92 10.89 -20.99 11.76
CA SER A 92 10.59 -20.97 10.33
C SER A 92 10.08 -19.62 9.80
N ILE A 93 9.46 -18.79 10.65
CA ILE A 93 9.00 -17.44 10.27
C ILE A 93 10.13 -16.42 10.24
N TYR A 94 11.21 -16.65 10.99
CA TYR A 94 12.27 -15.66 11.19
C TYR A 94 12.83 -15.05 9.88
N PRO A 95 13.07 -15.82 8.80
CA PRO A 95 13.56 -15.27 7.53
C PRO A 95 12.59 -14.34 6.79
N TYR A 96 11.32 -14.25 7.22
CA TYR A 96 10.27 -13.40 6.63
C TYR A 96 10.08 -12.06 7.37
N LEU A 97 10.82 -11.83 8.46
CA LEU A 97 10.61 -10.69 9.35
C LEU A 97 11.57 -9.54 9.03
N GLU A 98 11.13 -8.34 9.34
CA GLU A 98 11.93 -7.11 9.32
C GLU A 98 11.78 -6.39 10.66
N ASP A 99 12.74 -5.53 10.99
CA ASP A 99 12.58 -4.57 12.07
C ASP A 99 11.83 -3.34 11.51
N ILE A 100 10.61 -3.11 11.99
CA ILE A 100 9.73 -2.03 11.52
C ILE A 100 9.73 -0.93 12.59
N PRO A 101 10.29 0.26 12.33
CA PRO A 101 10.41 1.31 13.33
C PRO A 101 9.05 1.92 13.70
N ASP A 102 8.98 2.56 14.86
CA ASP A 102 7.83 3.38 15.26
C ASP A 102 7.65 4.54 14.26
N PRO A 103 6.43 4.81 13.74
CA PRO A 103 6.17 5.89 12.79
C PRO A 103 6.65 7.29 13.19
N VAL A 104 6.95 7.54 14.48
CA VAL A 104 7.54 8.82 14.94
C VAL A 104 8.86 9.16 14.24
N VAL A 105 9.56 8.19 13.64
CA VAL A 105 10.78 8.45 12.86
C VAL A 105 10.51 9.21 11.55
N ASN A 106 9.24 9.30 11.11
CA ASN A 106 8.80 10.02 9.91
C ASN A 106 9.62 9.65 8.65
N TRP A 107 9.67 8.35 8.37
CA TRP A 107 10.49 7.78 7.31
C TRP A 107 9.65 7.38 6.08
N ILE A 108 10.17 7.67 4.88
CA ILE A 108 9.60 7.23 3.60
C ILE A 108 10.60 6.24 2.95
N PRO A 109 10.35 4.92 3.05
CA PRO A 109 11.28 3.89 2.55
C PRO A 109 11.64 4.03 1.07
N CYS A 110 10.70 4.49 0.25
CA CYS A 110 10.91 4.63 -1.20
C CYS A 110 11.92 5.73 -1.56
N THR A 111 12.07 6.78 -0.73
CA THR A 111 12.98 7.91 -1.01
C THR A 111 14.29 7.84 -0.23
N ASP A 112 14.31 7.10 0.87
CA ASP A 112 15.52 6.86 1.69
C ASP A 112 15.58 5.38 2.12
N PRO A 113 15.96 4.46 1.23
CA PRO A 113 15.91 3.02 1.52
C PRO A 113 16.97 2.55 2.53
N SER A 114 17.97 3.37 2.85
CA SER A 114 19.11 2.97 3.70
C SER A 114 18.85 3.03 5.21
N SER A 115 17.84 3.77 5.66
CA SER A 115 17.64 4.08 7.08
C SER A 115 16.96 2.99 7.91
N SER A 116 16.48 1.89 7.32
CA SER A 116 16.01 0.70 8.06
C SER A 116 17.12 -0.17 8.65
N SER A 117 18.39 0.10 8.33
CA SER A 117 19.52 -0.75 8.72
C SER A 117 20.26 -0.28 9.98
N HIS A 118 19.60 0.49 10.84
CA HIS A 118 20.13 0.99 12.11
C HIS A 118 19.65 0.20 13.32
#